data_AF-A0A820XYG8-F1
#
_entry.id   AF-A0A820XYG8-F1
#
_cell.length_a   1.000
_cell.length_b   1.000
_cell.length_c   1.000
_cell.angle_alpha   90.00
_cell.angle_beta   90.00
_cell.angle_gamma   90.00
#
_symmetry.space_group_name_H-M   'P 1'
#
loop_
_entity.id
_entity.type
_entity.pdbx_description
1 polymer ?
#
loop_
_entity_poly.entity_id
_entity_poly.type
_entity_poly.pdbx_seq_one_letter_code
_entity_poly.pdbx_strand_id
1 'polypeptide(L)'
;MLDYNDCLQKHIDNLKSCSKKSKSRVKAQSTLSSYHTTRAAQLKTICAPSLEAEYLQARHDAIQNAIDECRTELNRIYSKGSSNTSPKHNRTDYMIDSFEAASSVLLKLSEKIDKLKEQKMKEDAALLQAKILCENLSYTHGVKESKTEKANNSRKKHERKLKEIENDIARFEDEYEHEKKTYRVEARRIYEKCRVLEEK
;
A
#
# COMPACT_ATOMS: atom_id res chain seq x y z
N MET A 1 6.01 12.84 -0.48
CA MET A 1 5.08 11.69 -0.49
C MET A 1 4.30 11.76 -1.79
N LEU A 2 4.11 10.65 -2.51
CA LEU A 2 3.12 10.60 -3.58
C LEU A 2 1.74 10.59 -2.93
N ASP A 3 0.85 11.46 -3.40
CA ASP A 3 -0.53 11.53 -2.90
C ASP A 3 -1.22 10.16 -3.10
N TYR A 4 -2.09 9.75 -2.18
CA TYR A 4 -2.74 8.44 -2.23
C TYR A 4 -3.48 8.23 -3.56
N ASN A 5 -4.08 9.30 -4.10
CA ASN A 5 -4.74 9.28 -5.41
C ASN A 5 -3.75 9.05 -6.56
N ASP A 6 -2.55 9.63 -6.52
CA ASP A 6 -1.51 9.40 -7.55
C ASP A 6 -1.04 7.94 -7.55
N CYS A 7 -0.90 7.34 -6.37
CA CYS A 7 -0.56 5.93 -6.22
C CYS A 7 -1.69 5.02 -6.73
N LEU A 8 -2.95 5.36 -6.45
CA LEU A 8 -4.11 4.60 -6.92
C LEU A 8 -4.24 4.66 -8.44
N GLN A 9 -4.08 5.85 -9.03
CA GLN A 9 -4.15 6.05 -10.48
C GLN A 9 -3.03 5.28 -11.21
N LYS A 10 -1.79 5.30 -10.70
CA LYS A 10 -0.70 4.48 -11.24
C LYS A 10 -1.02 2.98 -11.18
N HIS A 11 -1.65 2.52 -10.12
CA HIS A 11 -2.04 1.11 -9.99
C HIS A 11 -3.13 0.72 -11.00
N ILE A 12 -4.11 1.59 -11.23
CA ILE A 12 -5.14 1.42 -12.25
C ILE A 12 -4.51 1.32 -13.65
N ASP A 13 -3.59 2.22 -13.98
CA ASP A 13 -2.94 2.25 -15.28
C ASP A 13 -2.08 1.00 -15.54
N ASN A 14 -1.39 0.52 -14.49
CA ASN A 14 -0.62 -0.72 -14.55
C ASN A 14 -1.50 -1.95 -14.83
N LEU A 15 -2.66 -2.06 -14.16
CA LEU A 15 -3.62 -3.15 -14.39
C LEU A 15 -4.20 -3.10 -15.81
N LYS A 16 -4.60 -1.91 -16.29
CA LYS A 16 -5.08 -1.71 -17.67
C LYS A 16 -4.02 -2.08 -18.71
N SER A 17 -2.77 -1.68 -18.48
CA SER A 17 -1.63 -1.99 -19.36
C SER A 17 -1.33 -3.50 -19.39
N CYS A 18 -1.31 -4.15 -18.23
CA CYS A 18 -1.07 -5.58 -18.10
C CYS A 18 -2.16 -6.41 -18.81
N SER A 19 -3.43 -6.04 -18.63
CA SER A 19 -4.56 -6.69 -19.32
C SER A 19 -4.44 -6.55 -20.84
N LYS A 20 -4.15 -5.35 -21.35
CA LYS A 20 -3.96 -5.10 -22.80
C LYS A 20 -2.83 -5.94 -23.39
N LYS A 21 -1.66 -5.97 -22.75
CA LYS A 21 -0.48 -6.75 -23.20
C LYS A 21 -0.74 -8.26 -23.17
N SER A 22 -1.45 -8.74 -22.15
CA SER A 22 -1.79 -10.17 -22.04
C SER A 22 -2.82 -10.58 -23.08
N LYS A 23 -3.82 -9.71 -23.35
CA LYS A 23 -4.86 -9.94 -24.36
C LYS A 23 -4.29 -9.99 -25.78
N SER A 24 -3.32 -9.13 -26.09
CA SER A 24 -2.64 -9.15 -27.41
C SER A 24 -1.81 -10.42 -27.61
N ARG A 25 -1.09 -10.88 -26.57
CA ARG A 25 -0.32 -12.15 -26.62
C ARG A 25 -1.21 -13.37 -26.84
N VAL A 26 -2.34 -13.46 -26.15
CA VAL A 26 -3.30 -14.56 -26.36
C VAL A 26 -4.00 -14.47 -27.71
N LYS A 27 -4.17 -13.26 -28.26
CA LYS A 27 -4.68 -13.11 -29.64
C LYS A 27 -3.71 -13.58 -30.71
N ALA A 28 -2.40 -13.55 -30.44
CA ALA A 28 -1.34 -13.93 -31.37
C ALA A 28 -1.01 -15.44 -31.35
N GLN A 29 -1.60 -16.23 -30.44
CA GLN A 29 -1.42 -17.69 -30.41
C GLN A 29 -2.11 -18.37 -31.61
N SER A 30 -1.48 -19.41 -32.14
CA SER A 30 -1.89 -20.12 -33.36
C SER A 30 -3.29 -20.72 -33.28
N THR A 31 -4.00 -20.73 -34.42
CA THR A 31 -5.38 -21.19 -34.58
C THR A 31 -5.44 -22.69 -34.88
N LEU A 32 -5.18 -23.52 -33.87
CA LEU A 32 -5.55 -24.94 -33.89
C LEU A 32 -6.89 -25.12 -33.17
N SER A 33 -7.76 -26.00 -33.66
CA SER A 33 -9.13 -26.13 -33.16
C SER A 33 -9.21 -26.42 -31.64
N SER A 34 -8.28 -27.23 -31.12
CA SER A 34 -8.12 -27.54 -29.69
C SER A 34 -7.70 -26.35 -28.81
N TYR A 35 -7.20 -25.27 -29.41
CA TYR A 35 -6.80 -24.04 -28.71
C TYR A 35 -7.94 -23.03 -28.56
N HIS A 36 -9.07 -23.17 -29.26
CA HIS A 36 -10.14 -22.16 -29.20
C HIS A 36 -10.86 -22.11 -27.83
N THR A 37 -11.15 -23.26 -27.23
CA THR A 37 -11.75 -23.35 -25.89
C THR A 37 -10.79 -22.87 -24.81
N THR A 38 -9.52 -23.27 -24.90
CA THR A 38 -8.44 -22.82 -24.00
C THR A 38 -8.18 -21.32 -24.13
N ARG A 39 -8.21 -20.77 -25.34
CA ARG A 39 -8.07 -19.33 -25.62
C ARG A 39 -9.23 -18.52 -25.07
N ALA A 40 -10.47 -19.01 -25.17
CA ALA A 40 -11.64 -18.36 -24.57
C ALA A 40 -11.56 -18.33 -23.04
N ALA A 41 -11.13 -19.43 -22.42
CA ALA A 41 -10.90 -19.50 -20.97
C ALA A 41 -9.77 -18.54 -20.53
N GLN A 42 -8.64 -18.52 -21.24
CA GLN A 42 -7.52 -17.60 -20.99
C GLN A 42 -7.92 -16.12 -21.15
N LEU A 43 -8.75 -15.81 -22.16
CA LEU A 43 -9.26 -14.44 -22.34
C LEU A 43 -10.16 -14.00 -21.18
N LYS A 44 -10.98 -14.90 -20.62
CA LYS A 44 -11.78 -14.59 -19.41
C LYS A 44 -10.89 -14.25 -18.22
N THR A 45 -9.83 -15.03 -17.97
CA THR A 45 -8.89 -14.75 -16.87
C THR A 45 -8.10 -13.46 -17.08
N ILE A 46 -7.73 -13.14 -18.33
CA ILE A 46 -7.02 -11.90 -18.68
C ILE A 46 -7.90 -10.63 -18.59
N CYS A 47 -9.23 -10.79 -18.65
CA CYS A 47 -10.18 -9.70 -18.43
C CYS A 47 -10.37 -9.38 -16.93
N ALA A 48 -10.01 -10.27 -16.00
CA ALA A 48 -10.19 -10.00 -14.57
C ALA A 48 -9.43 -8.76 -14.05
N PRO A 49 -8.16 -8.51 -14.43
CA PRO A 49 -7.46 -7.27 -14.08
C PRO A 49 -8.08 -6.00 -14.67
N SER A 50 -8.80 -6.09 -15.80
CA SER A 50 -9.54 -4.97 -16.39
C SER A 50 -10.74 -4.60 -15.53
N LEU A 51 -11.48 -5.62 -15.08
CA LEU A 51 -12.65 -5.45 -14.22
C LEU A 51 -12.24 -4.87 -12.85
N GLU A 52 -11.13 -5.33 -12.30
CA GLU A 52 -10.56 -4.80 -11.06
C GLU A 52 -10.11 -3.34 -11.22
N ALA A 53 -9.51 -3.00 -12.36
CA ALA A 53 -9.16 -1.61 -12.67
C ALA A 53 -10.39 -0.70 -12.81
N GLU A 54 -11.50 -1.21 -13.37
CA GLU A 54 -12.78 -0.48 -13.44
C GLU A 54 -13.36 -0.21 -12.05
N TYR A 55 -13.33 -1.19 -11.15
CA TYR A 55 -13.75 -1.01 -9.76
C TYR A 55 -12.89 0.01 -9.01
N LEU A 56 -11.56 -0.06 -9.18
CA LEU A 56 -10.64 0.89 -8.57
C LEU A 56 -10.81 2.31 -9.14
N GLN A 57 -11.12 2.46 -10.42
CA GLN A 57 -11.44 3.75 -11.04
C GLN A 57 -12.72 4.35 -10.44
N ALA A 58 -13.80 3.57 -10.32
CA ALA A 58 -15.04 4.05 -9.71
C ALA A 58 -14.82 4.53 -8.28
N ARG A 59 -13.95 3.83 -7.52
CA ARG A 59 -13.56 4.23 -6.17
C ARG A 59 -12.72 5.51 -6.15
N HIS A 60 -11.77 5.66 -7.07
CA HIS A 60 -10.99 6.88 -7.23
C HIS A 60 -11.89 8.08 -7.49
N ASP A 61 -12.81 7.94 -8.45
CA ASP A 61 -13.70 9.03 -8.86
C ASP A 61 -14.64 9.44 -7.71
N ALA A 62 -15.14 8.47 -6.92
CA ALA A 62 -15.93 8.75 -5.72
C ALA A 62 -15.15 9.51 -4.64
N ILE A 63 -13.88 9.15 -4.41
CA ILE A 63 -13.00 9.87 -3.48
C ILE A 63 -12.73 11.28 -3.97
N GLN A 64 -12.46 11.44 -5.27
CA GLN A 64 -12.18 12.74 -5.87
C GLN A 64 -13.41 13.67 -5.79
N ASN A 65 -14.61 13.15 -6.08
CA ASN A 65 -15.85 13.89 -5.92
C ASN A 65 -16.06 14.34 -4.47
N ALA A 66 -15.82 13.48 -3.48
CA ALA A 66 -15.94 13.85 -2.07
C ALA A 66 -14.93 14.95 -1.66
N ILE A 67 -13.70 14.89 -2.20
CA ILE A 67 -12.70 15.95 -2.00
C ILE A 67 -13.19 17.27 -2.61
N ASP A 68 -13.75 17.23 -3.81
CA ASP A 68 -14.21 18.43 -4.51
C ASP A 68 -15.49 19.02 -3.88
N GLU A 69 -16.37 18.21 -3.32
CA GLU A 69 -17.50 18.64 -2.48
C GLU A 69 -16.98 19.36 -1.21
N CYS A 70 -16.03 18.76 -0.49
CA CYS A 70 -15.39 19.38 0.66
C CYS A 70 -14.72 20.71 0.30
N ARG A 71 -13.99 20.77 -0.82
CA ARG A 71 -13.37 22.02 -1.32
C ARG A 71 -14.42 23.08 -1.66
N THR A 72 -15.53 22.68 -2.27
CA THR A 72 -16.63 23.58 -2.62
C THR A 72 -17.28 24.15 -1.36
N GLU A 73 -17.53 23.32 -0.35
CA GLU A 73 -18.10 23.78 0.93
C GLU A 73 -17.11 24.67 1.70
N LEU A 74 -15.81 24.32 1.72
CA LEU A 74 -14.76 25.18 2.26
C LEU A 74 -14.73 26.52 1.54
N ASN A 75 -14.71 26.52 0.20
CA ASN A 75 -14.75 27.76 -0.58
C ASN A 75 -16.04 28.55 -0.29
N ARG A 76 -17.18 27.92 -0.07
CA ARG A 76 -18.42 28.61 0.33
C ARG A 76 -18.29 29.27 1.71
N ILE A 77 -17.67 28.59 2.67
CA ILE A 77 -17.43 29.11 4.04
C ILE A 77 -16.40 30.25 4.02
N TYR A 78 -15.35 30.15 3.20
CA TYR A 78 -14.20 31.07 3.23
C TYR A 78 -14.19 32.13 2.11
N SER A 79 -15.01 32.05 1.07
CA SER A 79 -15.04 33.00 -0.07
C SER A 79 -15.65 34.38 0.25
N LYS A 80 -16.25 34.56 1.44
CA LYS A 80 -16.77 35.87 1.90
C LYS A 80 -15.83 36.64 2.85
N GLY A 81 -14.54 36.32 2.86
CA GLY A 81 -13.55 36.98 3.73
C GLY A 81 -12.33 37.49 2.99
N SER A 82 -12.49 38.39 2.02
CA SER A 82 -11.35 39.16 1.52
C SER A 82 -10.90 40.16 2.59
N SER A 83 -9.59 40.20 2.79
CA SER A 83 -8.78 41.15 3.55
C SER A 83 -8.66 40.94 5.06
N ASN A 84 -7.38 40.99 5.48
CA ASN A 84 -6.80 41.04 6.81
C ASN A 84 -6.42 39.69 7.43
N THR A 85 -5.14 39.61 7.76
CA THR A 85 -4.52 38.76 8.79
C THR A 85 -5.35 38.81 10.06
N SER A 86 -6.38 37.98 10.11
CA SER A 86 -7.33 37.93 11.21
C SER A 86 -7.01 36.73 12.12
N PRO A 87 -7.44 36.76 13.40
CA PRO A 87 -7.27 35.66 14.35
C PRO A 87 -7.78 34.28 13.87
N LYS A 88 -8.54 34.24 12.77
CA LYS A 88 -9.03 33.01 12.14
C LYS A 88 -7.90 32.16 11.53
N HIS A 89 -6.86 32.76 10.95
CA HIS A 89 -5.73 31.98 10.37
C HIS A 89 -4.92 31.26 11.45
N ASN A 90 -4.60 31.95 12.56
CA ASN A 90 -3.89 31.33 13.68
C ASN A 90 -4.68 30.20 14.37
N ARG A 91 -6.03 30.24 14.30
CA ARG A 91 -6.89 29.16 14.79
C ARG A 91 -6.80 27.92 13.89
N THR A 92 -6.73 28.10 12.58
CA THR A 92 -6.60 27.00 11.62
C THR A 92 -5.25 26.30 11.78
N ASP A 93 -4.15 27.04 11.86
CA ASP A 93 -2.80 26.48 12.02
C ASP A 93 -2.66 25.70 13.33
N TYR A 94 -3.18 26.24 14.45
CA TYR A 94 -3.19 25.55 15.75
C TYR A 94 -3.98 24.23 15.71
N MET A 95 -5.07 24.17 14.94
CA MET A 95 -5.88 22.95 14.83
C MET A 95 -5.22 21.92 13.92
N ILE A 96 -4.56 22.36 12.84
CA ILE A 96 -3.72 21.50 12.01
C ILE A 96 -2.63 20.87 12.87
N ASP A 97 -1.87 21.68 13.62
CA ASP A 97 -0.83 21.19 14.54
C ASP A 97 -1.38 20.18 15.57
N SER A 98 -2.61 20.42 16.06
CA SER A 98 -3.26 19.52 17.01
C SER A 98 -3.60 18.15 16.40
N PHE A 99 -4.10 18.11 15.15
CA PHE A 99 -4.36 16.86 14.43
C PHE A 99 -3.07 16.14 14.04
N GLU A 100 -2.04 16.88 13.62
CA GLU A 100 -0.72 16.32 13.32
C GLU A 100 -0.08 15.73 14.58
N ALA A 101 -0.13 16.43 15.71
CA ALA A 101 0.36 15.92 16.99
C ALA A 101 -0.37 14.62 17.39
N ALA A 102 -1.71 14.60 17.28
CA ALA A 102 -2.53 13.44 17.61
C ALA A 102 -2.27 12.23 16.69
N SER A 103 -1.94 12.46 15.42
CA SER A 103 -1.65 11.41 14.44
C SER A 103 -0.17 11.00 14.38
N SER A 104 0.72 11.73 15.05
CA SER A 104 2.18 11.53 14.97
C SER A 104 2.64 10.12 15.33
N VAL A 105 2.02 9.48 16.32
CA VAL A 105 2.34 8.10 16.74
C VAL A 105 1.91 7.10 15.67
N LEU A 106 0.71 7.26 15.11
CA LEU A 106 0.21 6.43 14.01
C LEU A 106 1.08 6.53 12.78
N LEU A 107 1.51 7.74 12.41
CA LEU A 107 2.41 7.96 11.29
C LEU A 107 3.74 7.22 11.50
N LYS A 108 4.35 7.34 12.68
CA LYS A 108 5.58 6.63 13.03
C LYS A 108 5.42 5.11 12.98
N LEU A 109 4.28 4.58 13.44
CA LEU A 109 3.99 3.15 13.38
C LEU A 109 3.80 2.68 11.94
N SER A 110 3.07 3.44 11.12
CA SER A 110 2.91 3.14 9.69
C SER A 110 4.26 3.08 8.97
N GLU A 111 5.11 4.10 9.15
CA GLU A 111 6.44 4.12 8.53
C GLU A 111 7.33 2.95 8.97
N LYS A 112 7.22 2.52 10.25
CA LYS A 112 7.95 1.35 10.75
C LYS A 112 7.45 0.06 10.08
N ILE A 113 6.14 -0.11 9.95
CA ILE A 113 5.54 -1.26 9.28
C ILE A 113 6.00 -1.32 7.81
N ASP A 114 5.99 -0.19 7.10
CA ASP A 114 6.43 -0.13 5.71
C ASP A 114 7.91 -0.50 5.56
N LYS A 115 8.78 0.04 6.44
CA LYS A 115 10.20 -0.33 6.47
C LYS A 115 10.40 -1.83 6.74
N LEU A 116 9.62 -2.42 7.64
CA LEU A 116 9.68 -3.86 7.91
C LEU A 116 9.18 -4.69 6.73
N LYS A 117 8.14 -4.24 6.01
CA LYS A 117 7.66 -4.89 4.78
C LYS A 117 8.72 -4.87 3.68
N GLU A 118 9.43 -3.76 3.51
CA GLU A 118 10.58 -3.70 2.59
C GLU A 118 11.72 -4.64 3.01
N GLN A 119 12.03 -4.71 4.31
CA GLN A 119 13.03 -5.63 4.84
C GLN A 119 12.63 -7.10 4.62
N LYS A 120 11.35 -7.42 4.84
CA LYS A 120 10.79 -8.75 4.57
C LYS A 120 11.00 -9.15 3.11
N MET A 121 10.66 -8.27 2.16
CA MET A 121 10.87 -8.54 0.73
C MET A 121 12.33 -8.82 0.38
N LYS A 122 13.27 -8.06 0.96
CA LYS A 122 14.72 -8.29 0.76
C LYS A 122 15.17 -9.62 1.34
N GLU A 123 14.67 -9.97 2.52
CA GLU A 123 15.01 -11.22 3.20
C GLU A 123 14.39 -12.44 2.50
N ASP A 124 13.16 -12.34 1.97
CA ASP A 124 12.51 -13.35 1.14
C ASP A 124 13.33 -13.64 -0.13
N ALA A 125 13.82 -12.59 -0.80
CA ALA A 125 14.69 -12.74 -1.97
C ALA A 125 16.02 -13.42 -1.60
N ALA A 126 16.62 -13.07 -0.46
CA ALA A 126 17.84 -13.71 0.03
C ALA A 126 17.61 -15.18 0.41
N LEU A 127 16.47 -15.50 1.02
CA LEU A 127 16.07 -16.87 1.34
C LEU A 127 15.90 -17.71 0.07
N LEU A 128 15.25 -17.15 -0.96
CA LEU A 128 15.10 -17.82 -2.25
C LEU A 128 16.46 -18.14 -2.88
N GLN A 129 17.39 -17.18 -2.88
CA GLN A 129 18.76 -17.42 -3.37
C GLN A 129 19.47 -18.51 -2.56
N ALA A 130 19.33 -18.50 -1.23
CA ALA A 130 19.91 -19.53 -0.37
C ALA A 130 19.32 -20.92 -0.63
N LYS A 131 18.01 -21.02 -0.91
CA LYS A 131 17.33 -22.26 -1.30
C LYS A 131 17.85 -22.79 -2.64
N ILE A 132 17.92 -21.93 -3.66
CA ILE A 132 18.49 -22.27 -4.98
C ILE A 132 19.94 -22.77 -4.83
N LEU A 133 20.74 -22.12 -3.99
CA LEU A 133 22.12 -22.56 -3.74
C LEU A 133 22.18 -23.95 -3.09
N CYS A 134 21.31 -24.22 -2.11
CA CYS A 134 21.22 -25.55 -1.49
C CYS A 134 20.82 -26.62 -2.50
N GLU A 135 19.83 -26.33 -3.36
CA GLU A 135 19.38 -27.23 -4.42
C GLU A 135 20.50 -27.51 -5.42
N ASN A 136 21.17 -26.47 -5.94
CA ASN A 136 22.29 -26.63 -6.88
C ASN A 136 23.44 -27.47 -6.30
N LEU A 137 23.75 -27.29 -5.00
CA LEU A 137 24.78 -28.08 -4.31
C LEU A 137 24.34 -29.55 -4.09
N SER A 138 23.04 -29.83 -4.04
CA SER A 138 22.53 -31.21 -3.94
C SER A 138 22.62 -32.00 -5.25
N TYR A 139 22.59 -31.31 -6.40
CA TYR A 139 22.69 -31.92 -7.72
C TYR A 139 24.11 -32.03 -8.27
N THR A 140 25.10 -31.43 -7.60
CA THR A 140 26.50 -31.41 -8.07
C THR A 140 27.30 -32.58 -7.47
N HIS A 141 27.78 -33.48 -8.33
CA HIS A 141 28.62 -34.60 -7.90
C HIS A 141 30.01 -34.10 -7.43
N GLY A 142 30.46 -34.54 -6.25
CA GLY A 142 31.79 -34.21 -5.71
C GLY A 142 31.88 -32.92 -4.89
N VAL A 143 30.75 -32.36 -4.46
CA VAL A 143 30.75 -31.18 -3.56
C VAL A 143 31.24 -31.56 -2.16
N LYS A 144 32.14 -30.74 -1.61
CA LYS A 144 32.60 -30.87 -0.22
C LYS A 144 31.44 -30.61 0.75
N GLU A 145 31.30 -31.48 1.74
CA GLU A 145 30.26 -31.42 2.80
C GLU A 145 30.24 -30.07 3.55
N SER A 146 31.40 -29.43 3.71
CA SER A 146 31.49 -28.09 4.31
C SER A 146 30.80 -26.98 3.50
N LYS A 147 30.60 -27.16 2.18
CA LYS A 147 29.88 -26.20 1.33
C LYS A 147 28.36 -26.36 1.45
N THR A 148 27.87 -27.60 1.53
CA THR A 148 26.44 -27.89 1.74
C THR A 148 25.99 -27.44 3.13
N GLU A 149 26.83 -27.64 4.15
CA GLU A 149 26.55 -27.19 5.51
C GLU A 149 26.49 -25.66 5.60
N LYS A 150 27.43 -24.93 4.98
CA LYS A 150 27.40 -23.46 4.90
C LYS A 150 26.14 -22.93 4.22
N ALA A 151 25.72 -23.54 3.11
CA ALA A 151 24.51 -23.14 2.40
C ALA A 151 23.24 -23.37 3.25
N ASN A 152 23.14 -24.53 3.92
CA ASN A 152 22.05 -24.84 4.84
C ASN A 152 22.00 -23.89 6.05
N ASN A 153 23.17 -23.52 6.59
CA ASN A 153 23.27 -22.55 7.68
C ASN A 153 22.82 -21.15 7.23
N SER A 154 23.16 -20.75 6.00
CA SER A 154 22.66 -19.51 5.41
C SER A 154 21.14 -19.52 5.25
N ARG A 155 20.56 -20.62 4.74
CA ARG A 155 19.11 -20.80 4.63
C ARG A 155 18.41 -20.65 5.98
N LYS A 156 18.87 -21.39 7.01
CA LYS A 156 18.32 -21.33 8.37
C LYS A 156 18.46 -19.95 9.02
N LYS A 157 19.49 -19.18 8.64
CA LYS A 157 19.67 -17.80 9.12
C LYS A 157 18.58 -16.88 8.54
N HIS A 158 18.37 -16.94 7.23
CA HIS A 158 17.34 -16.14 6.56
C HIS A 158 15.92 -16.54 7.01
N GLU A 159 15.64 -17.83 7.21
CA GLU A 159 14.35 -18.30 7.75
C GLU A 159 14.06 -17.74 9.16
N ARG A 160 15.04 -17.75 10.05
CA ARG A 160 14.89 -17.18 11.40
C ARG A 160 14.64 -15.68 11.34
N LYS A 161 15.43 -14.96 10.55
CA LYS A 161 15.30 -13.50 10.41
C LYS A 161 13.98 -13.10 9.77
N LEU A 162 13.49 -13.87 8.80
CA LEU A 162 12.16 -13.65 8.22
C LEU A 162 11.07 -13.77 9.29
N LYS A 163 11.13 -14.83 10.10
CA LYS A 163 10.17 -15.05 11.20
C LYS A 163 10.22 -13.94 12.25
N GLU A 164 11.41 -13.43 12.57
CA GLU A 164 11.57 -12.27 13.46
C GLU A 164 10.90 -11.02 12.87
N ILE A 165 11.12 -10.72 11.59
CA ILE A 165 10.48 -9.59 10.90
C ILE A 165 8.96 -9.75 10.88
N GLU A 166 8.44 -10.95 10.62
CA GLU A 166 7.00 -11.23 10.61
C GLU A 166 6.36 -11.01 11.99
N ASN A 167 7.02 -11.45 13.06
CA ASN A 167 6.56 -11.21 14.42
C ASN A 167 6.57 -9.71 14.76
N ASP A 168 7.60 -8.97 14.34
CA ASP A 168 7.68 -7.53 14.55
C ASP A 168 6.59 -6.77 13.78
N ILE A 169 6.31 -7.16 12.54
CA ILE A 169 5.20 -6.60 11.75
C ILE A 169 3.88 -6.81 12.48
N ALA A 170 3.59 -8.05 12.90
CA ALA A 170 2.35 -8.36 13.62
C ALA A 170 2.21 -7.52 14.90
N ARG A 171 3.29 -7.41 15.69
CA ARG A 171 3.31 -6.57 16.90
C ARG A 171 3.00 -5.10 16.58
N PHE A 172 3.64 -4.52 15.57
CA PHE A 172 3.40 -3.12 15.20
C PHE A 172 2.03 -2.89 14.56
N GLU A 173 1.47 -3.86 13.84
CA GLU A 173 0.10 -3.79 13.31
C GLU A 173 -0.93 -3.82 14.46
N ASP A 174 -0.71 -4.63 15.50
CA ASP A 174 -1.53 -4.64 16.72
C ASP A 174 -1.44 -3.30 17.48
N GLU A 175 -0.22 -2.77 17.66
CA GLU A 175 0.01 -1.44 18.27
C GLU A 175 -0.67 -0.33 17.45
N TYR A 176 -0.62 -0.41 16.12
CA TYR A 176 -1.25 0.56 15.22
C TYR A 176 -2.78 0.56 15.39
N GLU A 177 -3.41 -0.61 15.43
CA GLU A 177 -4.87 -0.70 15.62
C GLU A 177 -5.31 -0.27 17.02
N HIS A 178 -4.48 -0.49 18.05
CA HIS A 178 -4.71 0.10 19.36
C HIS A 178 -4.69 1.62 19.28
N GLU A 179 -3.63 2.19 18.71
CA GLU A 179 -3.43 3.64 18.72
C GLU A 179 -4.37 4.40 17.79
N LYS A 180 -4.92 3.71 16.80
CA LYS A 180 -5.98 4.22 15.95
C LYS A 180 -7.26 4.50 16.73
N LYS A 181 -7.55 3.73 17.78
CA LYS A 181 -8.68 4.00 18.68
C LYS A 181 -8.42 5.25 19.51
N THR A 182 -7.22 5.39 20.06
CA THR A 182 -6.77 6.58 20.81
C THR A 182 -6.87 7.84 19.95
N TYR A 183 -6.31 7.79 18.73
CA TYR A 183 -6.39 8.88 17.76
C TYR A 183 -7.83 9.28 17.46
N ARG A 184 -8.75 8.32 17.25
CA ARG A 184 -10.16 8.65 16.97
C ARG A 184 -10.83 9.44 18.11
N VAL A 185 -10.49 9.14 19.35
CA VAL A 185 -11.02 9.86 20.53
C VAL A 185 -10.47 11.28 20.55
N GLU A 186 -9.15 11.45 20.40
CA GLU A 186 -8.53 12.78 20.40
C GLU A 186 -8.93 13.61 19.17
N ALA A 187 -8.97 13.01 17.99
CA ALA A 187 -9.45 13.66 16.76
C ALA A 187 -10.90 14.16 16.91
N ARG A 188 -11.77 13.38 17.54
CA ARG A 188 -13.14 13.83 17.85
C ARG A 188 -13.15 14.98 18.84
N ARG A 189 -12.28 14.96 19.85
CA ARG A 189 -12.14 16.05 20.82
C ARG A 189 -11.65 17.35 20.17
N ILE A 190 -10.67 17.26 19.26
CA ILE A 190 -10.17 18.41 18.49
C ILE A 190 -11.29 18.93 17.58
N TYR A 191 -11.98 18.05 16.86
CA TYR A 191 -13.12 18.42 16.01
C TYR A 191 -14.19 19.19 16.78
N GLU A 192 -14.60 18.72 17.97
CA GLU A 192 -15.60 19.41 18.76
C GLU A 192 -15.12 20.81 19.21
N LYS A 193 -13.83 20.96 19.52
CA LYS A 193 -13.24 22.28 19.80
C LYS A 193 -13.30 23.19 18.57
N CYS A 194 -13.01 22.67 17.38
CA CYS A 194 -13.14 23.44 16.13
C CYS A 194 -14.59 23.90 15.94
N ARG A 195 -15.54 22.98 16.07
CA ARG A 195 -16.97 23.26 15.91
C ARG A 195 -17.45 24.38 16.84
N VAL A 196 -17.14 24.30 18.14
CA VAL A 196 -17.51 25.34 19.12
C VAL A 196 -16.87 26.70 18.81
N LEU A 197 -15.68 26.71 18.21
CA LEU A 197 -15.01 27.95 17.80
C LEU A 197 -15.57 28.56 16.51
N GLU A 198 -16.25 27.77 15.68
CA GLU A 198 -16.93 28.23 14.46
C GLU A 198 -18.38 28.68 14.73
N GLU A 199 -19.05 28.11 15.74
CA GLU A 199 -20.39 28.51 16.19
C GLU A 199 -20.40 29.85 16.97
N LYS A 200 -19.24 30.41 17.33
CA LYS A 200 -19.05 31.71 18.03
C LYS A 200 -18.52 32.82 17.13
#